data_AF-A0A6G3Z9Z4-F1
#
_entry.id   AF-A0A6G3Z9Z4-F1
#
_cell.length_a   1.000
_cell.length_b   1.000
_cell.length_c   1.000
_cell.angle_alpha   90.00
_cell.angle_beta   90.00
_cell.angle_gamma   90.00
#
_symmetry.space_group_name_H-M   'P 1'
#
loop_
_entity.id
_entity.type
_entity.pdbx_description
1 polymer ?
#
loop_
_entity_poly.entity_id
_entity_poly.type
_entity_poly.pdbx_seq_one_letter_code
_entity_poly.pdbx_strand_id
1 'polypeptide(L)'
;SQLPGNPPSLLASASVCVELGYALQCKRSEQIILARQDREDFTGHFPFEVPSQQQIVFHNATDLSAQLKTLIEAQLKRYGLV
;
A
#
# COMPACT_ATOMS: atom_id res chain seq x y z
N SER A 1 -5.29 -35.43 10.47
CA SER A 1 -4.98 -34.09 10.98
C SER A 1 -5.15 -33.10 9.84
N GLN A 2 -6.14 -32.21 9.89
CA GLN A 2 -6.22 -31.10 8.94
C GLN A 2 -5.08 -30.13 9.27
N LEU A 3 -4.17 -29.92 8.32
CA LEU A 3 -3.19 -28.85 8.42
C LEU A 3 -3.99 -27.53 8.44
N PRO A 4 -3.74 -26.61 9.37
CA PRO A 4 -4.39 -25.30 9.33
C PRO A 4 -4.06 -24.67 7.98
N GLY A 5 -5.08 -24.47 7.15
CA GLY A 5 -4.93 -23.83 5.85
C GLY A 5 -4.52 -22.38 6.05
N ASN A 6 -3.63 -21.88 5.19
CA ASN A 6 -3.29 -20.46 5.23
C ASN A 6 -4.58 -19.62 5.06
N PRO A 7 -4.75 -18.54 5.84
CA PRO A 7 -5.85 -17.61 5.65
C PRO A 7 -5.88 -17.10 4.19
N PRO A 8 -7.09 -16.91 3.62
CA PRO A 8 -7.24 -16.54 2.22
C PRO A 8 -6.53 -15.20 1.93
N SER A 9 -5.83 -15.11 0.81
CA SER A 9 -5.25 -13.85 0.33
C SER A 9 -6.26 -13.06 -0.49
N LEU A 10 -6.33 -11.75 -0.26
CA LEU A 10 -7.09 -10.84 -1.09
C LEU A 10 -6.46 -10.78 -2.49
N LEU A 11 -7.31 -10.68 -3.51
CA LEU A 11 -6.86 -10.52 -4.90
C LEU A 11 -6.99 -9.06 -5.32
N ALA A 12 -5.88 -8.46 -5.73
CA ALA A 12 -5.88 -7.18 -6.41
C ALA A 12 -6.32 -7.34 -7.87
N SER A 13 -6.74 -6.25 -8.51
CA SER A 13 -7.00 -6.27 -9.96
C SER A 13 -5.71 -6.55 -10.73
N ALA A 14 -5.84 -7.18 -11.91
CA ALA A 14 -4.69 -7.44 -12.78
C ALA A 14 -3.94 -6.15 -13.15
N SER A 15 -4.63 -5.03 -13.33
CA SER A 15 -4.02 -3.73 -13.62
C SER A 15 -3.12 -3.26 -12.48
N VAL A 16 -3.59 -3.34 -11.23
CA VAL A 16 -2.79 -2.96 -10.05
C VAL A 16 -1.54 -3.83 -9.96
N CYS A 17 -1.65 -5.14 -10.19
CA CYS A 17 -0.49 -6.04 -10.17
C CYS A 17 0.57 -5.66 -11.23
N VAL A 18 0.13 -5.34 -12.46
CA VAL A 18 1.03 -4.96 -13.56
C VAL A 18 1.70 -3.61 -13.26
N GLU A 19 0.94 -2.60 -12.84
CA GLU A 19 1.46 -1.27 -12.52
C GLU A 19 2.41 -1.30 -11.33
N LEU A 20 2.08 -2.03 -10.28
CA LEU A 20 2.93 -2.18 -9.11
C LEU A 20 4.23 -2.91 -9.47
N GLY A 21 4.14 -4.01 -10.24
CA GLY A 21 5.33 -4.73 -10.72
C GLY A 21 6.25 -3.82 -11.55
N TYR A 22 5.68 -3.04 -12.46
CA TYR A 22 6.43 -2.06 -13.25
C TYR A 22 7.04 -0.95 -12.39
N ALA A 23 6.28 -0.41 -11.43
CA ALA A 23 6.77 0.62 -10.52
C ALA A 23 7.94 0.11 -9.67
N LEU A 24 7.83 -1.09 -9.10
CA LEU A 24 8.89 -1.72 -8.31
C LEU A 24 10.16 -1.97 -9.15
N GLN A 25 10.01 -2.29 -10.43
CA GLN A 25 11.13 -2.50 -11.33
C GLN A 25 11.81 -1.20 -11.78
N CYS A 26 11.03 -0.14 -12.00
CA CYS A 26 11.51 1.08 -12.68
C CYS A 26 11.69 2.29 -11.75
N LYS A 27 11.19 2.24 -10.51
CA LYS A 27 11.27 3.32 -9.52
C LYS A 27 12.05 2.87 -8.30
N ARG A 28 12.64 3.81 -7.57
CA ARG A 28 13.18 3.53 -6.24
C ARG A 28 12.01 3.26 -5.30
N SER A 29 12.11 2.25 -4.43
CA SER A 29 11.04 1.89 -3.49
C SER A 29 10.56 3.09 -2.67
N GLU A 30 11.49 3.95 -2.25
CA GLU A 30 11.23 5.20 -1.50
C GLU A 30 10.32 6.21 -2.21
N GLN A 31 10.10 6.04 -3.53
CA GLN A 31 9.25 6.88 -4.37
C GLN A 31 7.89 6.24 -4.66
N ILE A 32 7.61 5.08 -4.06
CA ILE A 32 6.37 4.34 -4.25
C ILE A 32 5.58 4.43 -2.95
N ILE A 33 4.30 4.78 -3.06
CA ILE A 33 3.33 4.75 -1.96
C ILE A 33 2.18 3.86 -2.40
N LEU A 34 1.90 2.81 -1.62
CA LEU A 34 0.78 1.92 -1.84
C LEU A 34 -0.34 2.26 -0.85
N ALA A 35 -1.40 2.87 -1.36
CA ALA A 35 -2.59 3.17 -0.58
C ALA A 35 -3.60 2.03 -0.70
N ARG A 36 -4.16 1.59 0.42
CA ARG A 36 -5.26 0.63 0.48
C ARG A 36 -6.35 1.13 1.40
N GLN A 37 -7.60 0.91 1.00
CA GLN A 37 -8.72 1.18 1.89
C GLN A 37 -8.87 0.04 2.89
N ASP A 38 -8.99 0.36 4.17
CA ASP A 38 -9.41 -0.62 5.17
C ASP A 38 -10.91 -0.87 5.01
N ARG A 39 -11.25 -2.13 4.77
CA ARG A 39 -12.59 -2.57 4.37
C ARG A 39 -12.93 -3.79 5.20
N GLU A 40 -13.80 -3.61 6.18
CA GLU A 40 -14.24 -4.68 7.09
C GLU A 40 -14.90 -5.85 6.32
N ASP A 41 -15.49 -5.57 5.16
CA ASP A 41 -16.11 -6.59 4.29
C ASP A 41 -15.08 -7.44 3.52
N PHE A 42 -13.80 -7.06 3.51
CA PHE A 42 -12.72 -7.78 2.84
C PHE A 42 -11.89 -8.55 3.87
N THR A 43 -12.20 -9.84 4.01
CA THR A 43 -11.45 -10.73 4.91
C THR A 43 -10.31 -11.43 4.16
N GLY A 44 -9.10 -11.34 4.71
CA GLY A 44 -7.93 -12.01 4.14
C GLY A 44 -6.65 -11.19 4.25
N HIS A 45 -5.53 -11.78 3.83
CA HIS A 45 -4.25 -11.09 3.82
C HIS A 45 -4.08 -10.24 2.57
N PHE A 46 -3.56 -9.03 2.75
CA PHE A 46 -3.15 -8.18 1.65
C PHE A 46 -2.00 -8.84 0.87
N PRO A 47 -2.06 -8.89 -0.48
CA PRO A 47 -1.19 -9.74 -1.28
C PRO A 47 0.18 -9.12 -1.60
N PHE A 48 0.47 -7.91 -1.11
CA PHE A 48 1.70 -7.19 -1.43
C PHE A 48 2.56 -6.96 -0.19
N GLU A 49 3.83 -7.33 -0.28
CA GLU A 49 4.85 -7.00 0.71
C GLU A 49 5.47 -5.64 0.36
N VAL A 50 5.01 -4.59 1.04
CA VAL A 50 5.57 -3.24 0.91
C VAL A 50 6.01 -2.76 2.30
N PRO A 51 7.12 -2.03 2.48
CA PRO A 51 7.47 -1.44 3.77
C PRO A 51 6.34 -0.58 4.35
N SER A 52 6.12 -0.64 5.66
CA SER A 52 5.02 0.10 6.31
C SER A 52 5.09 1.62 6.10
N GLN A 53 6.30 2.16 5.95
CA GLN A 53 6.55 3.58 5.69
C GLN A 53 6.10 4.04 4.29
N GLN A 54 5.83 3.10 3.39
CA GLN A 54 5.38 3.31 2.02
C GLN A 54 3.92 2.86 1.84
N GLN A 55 3.22 2.55 2.93
CA GLN A 55 1.81 2.16 2.90
C GLN A 55 0.93 3.22 3.55
N ILE A 56 -0.24 3.44 2.95
CA ILE A 56 -1.34 4.20 3.56
C ILE A 56 -2.50 3.25 3.71
N VAL A 57 -3.01 3.12 4.94
CA VAL A 57 -4.25 2.39 5.22
C VAL A 57 -5.29 3.43 5.61
N PHE A 58 -6.33 3.59 4.81
CA PHE A 58 -7.31 4.66 4.97
C PHE A 58 -8.74 4.13 5.00
N HIS A 59 -9.66 4.84 5.66
CA HIS A 59 -11.06 4.41 5.76
C HIS A 59 -11.95 5.12 4.73
N ASN A 60 -11.61 6.35 4.37
CA ASN A 60 -12.37 7.19 3.45
C ASN A 60 -11.45 8.21 2.75
N ALA A 61 -11.99 8.97 1.80
CA ALA A 61 -11.22 9.93 1.00
C ALA A 61 -10.59 11.06 1.83
N THR A 62 -11.27 11.53 2.88
CA THR A 62 -10.74 12.58 3.77
C THR A 62 -9.52 12.08 4.53
N ASP A 63 -9.61 10.86 5.07
CA ASP A 63 -8.52 10.17 5.76
C ASP A 63 -7.33 9.95 4.82
N LEU A 64 -7.58 9.43 3.61
CA LEU A 64 -6.55 9.29 2.56
C LEU A 64 -5.85 10.61 2.25
N SER A 65 -6.61 11.70 2.06
CA SER A 65 -6.03 13.00 1.72
C SER A 65 -5.13 13.54 2.83
N ALA A 66 -5.52 13.37 4.10
CA ALA A 66 -4.74 13.80 5.23
C ALA A 66 -3.45 12.97 5.37
N GLN A 67 -3.57 11.64 5.33
CA GLN A 67 -2.42 10.74 5.44
C GLN A 67 -1.44 10.92 4.28
N LEU A 68 -1.95 11.06 3.05
CA LEU A 68 -1.11 11.26 1.87
C LEU A 68 -0.31 12.55 1.96
N LYS A 69 -0.94 13.65 2.40
CA LYS A 69 -0.24 14.92 2.61
C LYS A 69 0.91 14.75 3.60
N THR A 70 0.63 14.20 4.78
CA THR A 70 1.64 13.99 5.83
C THR A 70 2.79 13.11 5.35
N LEU A 71 2.49 12.03 4.61
CA LEU A 71 3.52 11.11 4.12
C LEU A 71 4.39 11.77 3.04
N ILE A 72 3.79 12.51 2.10
CA ILE A 72 4.55 13.24 1.08
C ILE A 72 5.44 14.31 1.72
N GLU A 73 4.92 15.10 2.67
CA GLU A 73 5.73 16.09 3.39
C GLU A 73 6.92 15.44 4.11
N ALA A 74 6.70 14.29 4.77
CA ALA A 74 7.77 13.54 5.42
C ALA A 74 8.83 13.03 4.43
N GLN A 75 8.41 12.52 3.26
CA GLN A 75 9.33 12.06 2.22
C GLN A 75 10.11 13.22 1.59
N LEU A 76 9.46 14.35 1.31
CA LEU A 76 10.10 15.54 0.74
C LEU A 76 11.10 16.19 1.71
N LYS A 77 10.79 16.21 3.01
CA LYS A 77 11.68 16.74 4.05
C LYS A 77 13.02 16.01 4.12
N ARG A 78 13.05 14.69 3.85
CA ARG A 78 14.30 13.90 3.75
C ARG A 78 15.25 14.42 2.66
N TYR A 79 14.73 15.13 1.66
CA TYR A 79 15.49 15.71 0.55
C TYR A 79 15.60 17.23 0.63
N GLY A 80 15.12 17.87 1.71
CA GLY A 80 15.14 19.33 1.87
C GLY A 80 14.24 20.08 0.89
N LEU A 81 13.16 19.46 0.41
CA LEU A 81 12.25 20.03 -0.59
C LEU A 81 11.03 20.74 0.01
N VAL A 82 10.88 20.72 1.34
CA VAL A 82 9.86 21.41 2.16
C VAL A 82 10.41 21.66 3.56
#